data_AF-S7XB14-F1
#
_entry.id   AF-S7XB14-F1
#
_cell.length_a   1.000
_cell.length_b   1.000
_cell.length_c   1.000
_cell.angle_alpha   90.00
_cell.angle_beta   90.00
_cell.angle_gamma   90.00
#
_symmetry.space_group_name_H-M   'P 1'
#
loop_
_entity.id
_entity.type
_entity.pdbx_description
1 polymer ?
#
loop_
_entity_poly.entity_id
_entity_poly.type
_entity_poly.pdbx_seq_one_letter_code
_entity_poly.pdbx_strand_id
1 'polypeptide(L)'
;MVTYKSIENKITALDGDKFVLESVGTITAAGVSKPLTVTLNGFFNTEMKTMSFEGTKDLTMTMFNIEKPTAFFGKLVTKDELNVMFNLSFIKQ
;
A
#
# COMPACT_ATOMS: atom_id res chain seq x y z
N MET A 1 12.97 -0.47 7.96
CA MET A 1 12.33 -1.34 6.96
C MET A 1 10.83 -1.18 7.10
N VAL A 2 10.11 -0.93 6.00
CA VAL A 2 8.64 -0.94 5.97
C VAL A 2 8.19 -2.30 5.44
N THR A 3 7.23 -2.93 6.10
CA THR A 3 6.69 -4.23 5.68
C THR A 3 5.17 -4.21 5.71
N TYR A 4 4.54 -4.86 4.73
CA TYR A 4 3.12 -5.14 4.73
C TYR A 4 2.92 -6.65 4.68
N LYS A 5 2.15 -7.18 5.63
CA LYS A 5 1.78 -8.59 5.69
C LYS A 5 0.27 -8.71 5.49
N SER A 6 -0.12 -9.20 4.33
CA SER A 6 -1.53 -9.50 4.03
C SER A 6 -2.00 -10.69 4.87
N ILE A 7 -3.22 -10.60 5.39
CA ILE A 7 -3.90 -11.60 6.22
C ILE A 7 -5.10 -12.17 5.46
N GLU A 8 -5.92 -11.29 4.88
CA GLU A 8 -7.12 -11.65 4.13
C GLU A 8 -7.17 -10.86 2.83
N ASN A 9 -7.67 -11.51 1.78
CA ASN A 9 -7.80 -10.91 0.45
C ASN A 9 -9.16 -11.28 -0.12
N LYS A 10 -9.93 -10.28 -0.54
CA LYS A 10 -11.26 -10.45 -1.11
C LYS A 10 -11.39 -9.68 -2.41
N ILE A 11 -11.83 -10.36 -3.46
CA ILE A 11 -12.26 -9.68 -4.69
C ILE A 11 -13.64 -9.08 -4.42
N THR A 12 -13.77 -7.76 -4.56
CA THR A 12 -15.01 -7.02 -4.28
C THR A 12 -15.76 -6.61 -5.55
N ALA A 13 -15.07 -6.54 -6.69
CA ALA A 13 -15.67 -6.29 -7.99
C ALA A 13 -14.89 -6.99 -9.12
N LEU A 14 -15.59 -7.33 -10.20
CA LEU A 14 -15.05 -7.94 -11.41
C LEU A 14 -15.61 -7.22 -12.64
N ASP A 15 -14.74 -6.94 -13.62
CA ASP A 15 -15.09 -6.37 -14.92
C ASP A 15 -14.13 -6.91 -15.99
N GLY A 16 -14.50 -8.05 -16.59
CA GLY A 16 -13.66 -8.77 -17.56
C GLY A 16 -12.30 -9.14 -16.96
N ASP A 17 -11.24 -8.62 -17.55
CA ASP A 17 -9.85 -8.82 -17.12
C ASP A 17 -9.43 -7.90 -15.96
N LYS A 18 -10.32 -7.00 -15.51
CA LYS A 18 -10.10 -6.11 -14.36
C LYS A 18 -10.85 -6.60 -13.14
N PHE A 19 -10.29 -6.33 -11.97
CA PHE A 19 -10.92 -6.66 -10.71
C PHE A 19 -10.51 -5.69 -9.61
N VAL A 20 -11.32 -5.59 -8.56
CA VAL A 20 -10.97 -4.83 -7.36
C VAL A 20 -10.69 -5.82 -6.24
N LEU A 21 -9.51 -5.72 -5.65
CA LEU A 21 -9.08 -6.52 -4.51
C LEU A 21 -9.03 -5.65 -3.26
N GLU A 22 -9.77 -6.06 -2.23
CA GLU A 22 -9.60 -5.56 -0.87
C GLU A 22 -8.62 -6.49 -0.14
N SER A 23 -7.47 -5.94 0.28
CA SER A 23 -6.47 -6.64 1.06
C SER A 23 -6.46 -6.09 2.48
N VAL A 24 -6.68 -6.97 3.46
CA VAL A 24 -6.57 -6.67 4.88
C VAL A 24 -5.26 -7.25 5.39
N GLY A 25 -4.50 -6.45 6.12
CA GLY A 25 -3.21 -6.88 6.64
C GLY A 25 -2.68 -5.99 7.74
N THR A 26 -1.40 -6.18 8.05
CA THR A 26 -0.66 -5.38 9.01
C THR A 26 0.50 -4.70 8.29
N ILE A 27 0.56 -3.37 8.42
CA ILE A 27 1.73 -2.59 8.01
C ILE A 27 2.60 -2.30 9.22
N THR A 28 3.90 -2.49 9.07
CA THR A 28 4.90 -2.18 10.09
C THR A 28 5.89 -1.17 9.52
N ALA A 29 6.03 -0.04 10.19
CA ALA A 29 7.06 0.97 9.91
C ALA A 29 7.69 1.42 11.23
N ALA A 30 9.02 1.62 11.23
CA ALA A 30 9.78 1.99 12.42
C ALA A 30 9.54 1.11 13.67
N GLY A 31 9.22 -0.17 13.48
CA GLY A 31 8.91 -1.11 14.57
C GLY A 31 7.47 -1.02 15.10
N VAL A 32 6.68 -0.04 14.66
CA VAL A 32 5.26 0.10 15.02
C VAL A 32 4.40 -0.61 13.96
N SER A 33 3.55 -1.52 14.42
CA SER A 33 2.61 -2.25 13.58
C SER A 33 1.19 -1.70 13.72
N LYS A 34 0.51 -1.52 12.58
CA LYS A 34 -0.88 -1.04 12.50
C LYS A 34 -1.69 -1.93 11.54
N PRO A 35 -2.97 -2.20 11.84
CA PRO A 35 -3.86 -2.83 10.87
C PRO A 35 -4.07 -1.88 9.69
N LEU A 36 -4.13 -2.43 8.48
CA LEU A 36 -4.34 -1.66 7.27
C LEU A 36 -5.19 -2.44 6.27
N THR A 37 -6.21 -1.78 5.74
CA THR A 37 -6.97 -2.26 4.57
C THR A 37 -6.60 -1.41 3.36
N VAL A 38 -6.19 -2.09 2.28
CA VAL A 38 -5.80 -1.47 1.01
C VAL A 38 -6.72 -2.00 -0.08
N THR A 39 -7.28 -1.08 -0.87
CA THR A 39 -8.01 -1.42 -2.10
C THR A 39 -7.05 -1.32 -3.28
N LEU A 40 -6.95 -2.40 -4.05
CA LEU A 40 -6.07 -2.52 -5.20
C LEU A 40 -6.92 -2.78 -6.45
N ASN A 41 -6.66 -2.03 -7.50
CA ASN A 41 -7.15 -2.31 -8.84
C ASN A 41 -6.24 -3.36 -9.47
N GLY A 42 -6.78 -4.54 -9.72
CA GLY A 42 -6.12 -5.64 -10.37
C GLY A 42 -6.42 -5.69 -11.87
N PHE A 43 -5.44 -6.14 -12.64
CA PHE A 43 -5.61 -6.47 -14.04
C PHE A 43 -4.92 -7.80 -14.35
N PHE A 44 -5.64 -8.70 -14.99
CA PHE A 44 -5.12 -9.98 -15.44
C PHE A 44 -4.86 -9.93 -16.94
N ASN A 45 -3.59 -9.89 -17.34
CA ASN A 45 -3.22 -9.98 -18.74
C ASN A 45 -3.18 -11.45 -19.17
N THR A 46 -4.21 -11.87 -19.88
CA THR A 46 -4.37 -13.26 -20.35
C THR A 46 -3.30 -13.68 -21.37
N GLU A 47 -2.87 -12.76 -22.24
CA GLU A 47 -1.86 -13.01 -23.27
C GLU A 47 -0.47 -13.24 -22.67
N MET A 48 -0.06 -12.39 -21.72
CA MET A 48 1.23 -12.44 -21.06
C MET A 48 1.25 -13.34 -19.82
N LYS A 49 0.09 -13.85 -19.39
CA LYS A 49 -0.10 -14.60 -18.13
C LYS A 49 0.44 -13.86 -16.90
N THR A 50 0.25 -12.54 -16.89
CA THR A 50 0.68 -11.66 -15.80
C THR A 50 -0.52 -11.09 -15.05
N MET A 51 -0.30 -10.76 -13.79
CA MET A 51 -1.29 -10.12 -12.94
C MET A 51 -0.66 -8.87 -12.33
N SER A 52 -1.25 -7.71 -12.58
CA SER A 52 -0.81 -6.44 -12.01
C SER A 52 -1.80 -5.92 -10.99
N PHE A 53 -1.29 -5.16 -10.01
CA PHE A 53 -2.09 -4.48 -9.00
C PHE A 53 -1.59 -3.06 -8.82
N GLU A 54 -2.53 -2.13 -8.78
CA GLU A 54 -2.27 -0.73 -8.50
C GLU A 54 -3.20 -0.22 -7.40
N GLY A 55 -2.65 0.51 -6.45
CA GLY A 55 -3.48 1.18 -5.46
C GLY A 55 -2.67 2.17 -4.63
N THR A 56 -3.36 3.07 -3.96
CA THR A 56 -2.75 4.08 -3.12
C THR A 56 -3.41 4.05 -1.75
N LYS A 57 -2.62 4.36 -0.73
CA LYS A 57 -3.12 4.50 0.64
C LYS A 57 -2.42 5.66 1.31
N ASP A 58 -3.22 6.64 1.72
CA ASP A 58 -2.73 7.74 2.54
C ASP A 58 -2.58 7.28 3.98
N LEU A 59 -1.40 7.53 4.53
CA LEU A 59 -0.98 7.27 5.89
C LEU A 59 -0.35 8.54 6.48
N THR A 60 0.00 8.51 7.76
CA THR A 60 0.77 9.58 8.40
C THR A 60 2.01 9.03 9.07
N MET A 61 3.08 9.83 9.17
CA MET A 61 4.28 9.46 9.92
C MET A 61 3.96 9.24 11.41
N THR A 62 3.08 10.09 11.96
CA THR A 62 2.65 10.01 13.36
C THR A 62 1.93 8.72 13.72
N MET A 63 1.22 8.06 12.80
CA MET A 63 0.65 6.71 13.03
C MET A 63 1.70 5.67 13.42
N PHE A 64 2.97 5.89 13.06
CA PHE A 64 4.09 5.00 13.30
C PHE A 64 5.10 5.55 14.31
N ASN A 65 4.71 6.59 15.07
CA ASN A 65 5.61 7.31 15.99
C ASN A 65 6.88 7.84 15.30
N ILE A 66 6.79 8.15 14.00
CA ILE A 66 7.88 8.76 13.26
C ILE A 66 7.74 10.26 13.42
N GLU A 67 8.71 10.89 14.08
CA GLU A 67 8.78 12.34 14.16
C GLU A 67 9.12 12.93 12.79
N LYS A 68 8.42 14.01 12.43
CA LYS A 68 8.59 14.68 11.15
C LYS A 68 10.00 15.27 11.07
N PRO A 69 10.76 14.99 10.00
CA PRO A 69 12.03 15.66 9.79
C PRO A 69 11.87 17.18 9.75
N THR A 70 12.78 17.87 10.46
CA THR A 70 12.85 19.33 10.44
C THR A 70 14.23 19.81 10.01
N ALA A 71 14.28 20.90 9.26
CA ALA A 71 15.52 21.55 8.82
C ALA A 71 15.51 23.04 9.17
N PHE A 72 16.69 23.68 9.15
CA PHE A 72 16.87 25.09 9.48
C PHE A 72 16.29 25.49 10.86
N PHE A 73 16.63 24.73 11.92
CA PHE A 73 16.14 24.97 13.29
C PHE A 73 14.61 24.99 13.40
N GLY A 74 13.92 24.07 12.73
CA GLY A 74 12.47 23.96 12.78
C GLY A 74 11.71 24.90 11.84
N LYS A 75 12.41 25.71 11.02
CA LYS A 75 11.76 26.61 10.05
C LYS A 75 11.23 25.89 8.81
N LEU A 76 11.75 24.69 8.51
CA LEU A 76 11.26 23.84 7.43
C LEU A 76 10.82 22.50 8.02
N VAL A 77 9.53 22.20 7.94
CA VAL A 77 8.91 20.97 8.48
C VAL A 77 8.29 20.20 7.33
N THR A 78 8.54 18.90 7.26
CA THR A 78 7.86 18.03 6.27
C THR A 78 6.41 17.79 6.67
N LYS A 79 5.54 17.58 5.67
CA LYS A 79 4.16 17.17 5.94
C LYS A 79 4.14 15.79 6.61
N ASP A 80 3.12 15.56 7.42
CA ASP A 80 2.89 14.26 8.08
C ASP A 80 2.43 13.18 7.09
N GLU A 81 1.79 13.62 6.01
CA GLU A 81 1.14 12.78 5.01
C GLU A 81 2.16 11.93 4.26
N LEU A 82 1.88 10.64 4.20
CA LEU A 82 2.60 9.65 3.43
C LEU A 82 1.61 9.02 2.45
N ASN A 83 1.85 9.19 1.15
CA ASN A 83 1.12 8.44 0.13
C ASN A 83 1.91 7.17 -0.19
N VAL A 84 1.36 6.01 0.20
CA VAL A 84 1.95 4.71 -0.13
C VAL A 84 1.31 4.20 -1.41
N MET A 85 2.11 4.10 -2.45
CA MET A 85 1.70 3.55 -3.75
C MET A 85 2.12 2.09 -3.86
N PHE A 86 1.17 1.24 -4.19
CA PHE A 86 1.34 -0.16 -4.51
C PHE A 86 1.35 -0.28 -6.03
N ASN A 87 2.46 -0.75 -6.59
CA ASN A 87 2.58 -1.12 -7.99
C ASN A 87 3.25 -2.51 -8.03
N LEU A 88 2.44 -3.54 -8.22
CA LEU A 88 2.87 -4.94 -8.14
C LEU A 88 2.63 -5.61 -9.49
N SER A 89 3.55 -6.48 -9.89
CA SER A 89 3.40 -7.34 -11.06
C SER A 89 3.85 -8.75 -10.69
N PHE A 90 2.97 -9.71 -10.93
CA PHE A 90 3.21 -11.12 -10.70
C PHE A 90 3.15 -11.88 -12.01
N ILE A 91 4.08 -12.81 -12.18
CA ILE A 91 4.11 -13.73 -13.30
C ILE A 91 3.76 -15.10 -12.75
N LYS A 92 2.86 -15.82 -13.42
CA LYS A 92 2.58 -17.21 -13.08
C LYS A 92 3.84 -18.06 -13.32
N GLN A 93 4.39 -18.65 -12.26
CA GLN A 93 5.44 -19.68 -12.37
C GLN A 93 4.89 -20.97 -12.96
#